data_AF-A0A6J5JDY9-F1
#
_entry.id   AF-A0A6J5JDY9-F1
#
_cell.length_a   1.000
_cell.length_b   1.000
_cell.length_c   1.000
_cell.angle_alpha   90.00
_cell.angle_beta   90.00
_cell.angle_gamma   90.00
#
_symmetry.space_group_name_H-M   'P 1'
#
loop_
_entity.id
_entity.type
_entity.pdbx_description
1 polymer ?
#
loop_
_entity_poly.entity_id
_entity_poly.type
_entity_poly.pdbx_seq_one_letter_code
_entity_poly.pdbx_strand_id
1 'polypeptide(L)'
;MKNLQRHLSARHIRFLALGSAIGTGLFYGSASAIQLAGPAVILAYILGGAAVYMVMRALGEMAVREPVAGSFGHYATENLGPFAGFVTGWTYTLEMVIVAIADITAFGIYMGFWFPDVPQWIWVLGVVAIICGLNLCHVKVFGELEFWLSIIKVGAIVAMIGGGVAILLTGMHFGHSADVPTFANLWNHGGFLPNGVGGLIASLSVVIFAYGGIEVIGMSAGEAKDPERVIPRAINAVPARILLFYVLTMVVLMSISPWTGVGNDGSPFVQIFSALGVKSAATILNLVVISAAISAINSDIFGAGRMMFGMARQGQAPAVLMTTSRHGVPWVTVLVMAVALLVGVLLNYLMPKDVFLMVAAIATFATVWVWLMILLSQVAMRRRLSSAEVAALKFKVPLWPVAPALTIAFMGFVIVMLGWFEDTRVALYVGAAWLALLAAVFYARIRPKFAPASR
;
A
#
# COMPACT_ATOMS: atom_id res chain seq x y z
N MET A 1 -27.15 -18.92 4.95
CA MET A 1 -25.96 -18.39 4.24
C MET A 1 -25.21 -17.46 5.19
N LYS A 2 -23.95 -17.76 5.55
CA LYS A 2 -23.20 -17.00 6.56
C LYS A 2 -22.69 -15.68 5.95
N ASN A 3 -23.32 -14.56 6.30
CA ASN A 3 -22.85 -13.22 5.97
C ASN A 3 -21.64 -12.86 6.86
N LEU A 4 -20.66 -12.14 6.33
CA LEU A 4 -19.63 -11.46 7.13
C LEU A 4 -20.33 -10.54 8.13
N GLN A 5 -19.98 -10.65 9.42
CA GLN A 5 -20.61 -9.80 10.43
C GLN A 5 -20.08 -8.36 10.33
N ARG A 6 -21.00 -7.40 10.21
CA ARG A 6 -20.71 -5.96 10.07
C ARG A 6 -20.26 -5.37 11.42
N HIS A 7 -19.00 -5.56 11.78
CA HIS A 7 -18.44 -5.09 13.07
C HIS A 7 -17.62 -3.79 12.98
N LEU A 8 -17.33 -3.28 11.78
CA LEU A 8 -16.50 -2.09 11.62
C LEU A 8 -17.34 -0.80 11.76
N SER A 9 -16.97 0.02 12.74
CA SER A 9 -17.53 1.35 12.91
C SER A 9 -16.95 2.31 11.87
N ALA A 10 -17.61 3.45 11.62
CA ALA A 10 -17.06 4.52 10.78
C ALA A 10 -15.73 5.08 11.32
N ARG A 11 -15.43 4.86 12.61
CA ARG A 11 -14.13 5.13 13.21
C ARG A 11 -13.12 4.09 12.73
N HIS A 12 -13.41 2.79 12.87
CA HIS A 12 -12.52 1.71 12.42
C HIS A 12 -12.18 1.84 10.93
N ILE A 13 -13.15 2.16 10.07
CA ILE A 13 -12.91 2.36 8.63
C ILE A 13 -11.95 3.52 8.37
N ARG A 14 -12.12 4.65 9.08
CA ARG A 14 -11.22 5.82 8.91
C ARG A 14 -9.80 5.54 9.37
N PHE A 15 -9.63 4.78 10.46
CA PHE A 15 -8.31 4.43 10.98
C PHE A 15 -7.66 3.32 10.17
N LEU A 16 -8.41 2.34 9.69
CA LEU A 16 -7.91 1.34 8.74
C LEU A 16 -7.45 2.01 7.43
N ALA A 17 -8.17 3.03 6.97
CA ALA A 17 -7.77 3.88 5.84
C ALA A 17 -6.55 4.76 6.10
N LEU A 18 -6.26 5.08 7.37
CA LEU A 18 -5.06 5.83 7.76
C LEU A 18 -3.87 4.90 7.93
N GLY A 19 -4.09 3.75 8.56
CA GLY A 19 -3.06 2.76 8.86
C GLY A 19 -2.53 2.07 7.61
N SER A 20 -3.39 1.76 6.65
CA SER A 20 -3.00 1.24 5.32
C SER A 20 -2.20 2.25 4.50
N ALA A 21 -2.52 3.55 4.61
CA ALA A 21 -1.81 4.60 3.88
C ALA A 21 -0.45 4.97 4.49
N ILE A 22 -0.11 4.45 5.67
CA ILE A 22 1.13 4.71 6.41
C ILE A 22 1.75 3.37 6.79
N GLY A 23 2.49 2.79 5.85
CA GLY A 23 3.15 1.49 5.99
C GLY A 23 4.66 1.57 5.81
N THR A 24 5.28 0.41 5.57
CA THR A 24 6.73 0.29 5.41
C THR A 24 7.25 0.95 4.14
N GLY A 25 6.41 1.15 3.11
CA GLY A 25 6.80 1.89 1.92
C GLY A 25 7.20 3.34 2.21
N LEU A 26 6.53 4.02 3.16
CA LEU A 26 6.96 5.35 3.62
C LEU A 26 8.22 5.26 4.48
N PHE A 27 8.28 4.32 5.42
CA PHE A 27 9.33 4.31 6.45
C PHE A 27 10.62 3.59 6.06
N TYR A 28 10.60 2.63 5.16
CA TYR A 28 11.79 1.92 4.67
C TYR A 28 11.98 2.17 3.18
N GLY A 29 10.92 2.02 2.38
CA GLY A 29 10.97 2.24 0.93
C GLY A 29 11.45 3.65 0.55
N SER A 30 11.17 4.67 1.36
CA SER A 30 11.66 6.02 1.10
C SER A 30 13.18 6.16 1.08
N ALA A 31 13.95 5.31 1.77
CA ALA A 31 15.41 5.37 1.72
C ALA A 31 15.93 5.16 0.28
N SER A 32 15.43 4.12 -0.39
CA SER A 32 15.76 3.85 -1.79
C SER A 32 15.23 4.96 -2.71
N ALA A 33 14.01 5.46 -2.49
CA ALA A 33 13.46 6.55 -3.29
C ALA A 33 14.27 7.86 -3.16
N ILE A 34 14.75 8.18 -1.95
CA ILE A 34 15.65 9.31 -1.68
C ILE A 34 16.99 9.11 -2.38
N GLN A 35 17.58 7.90 -2.35
CA GLN A 35 18.85 7.64 -3.05
C GLN A 35 18.70 7.76 -4.58
N LEU A 36 17.57 7.31 -5.13
CA LEU A 36 17.30 7.36 -6.57
C LEU A 36 17.06 8.79 -7.08
N ALA A 37 16.25 9.59 -6.37
CA ALA A 37 15.83 10.90 -6.86
C ALA A 37 16.45 12.10 -6.13
N GLY A 38 17.07 11.90 -4.97
CA GLY A 38 17.44 12.97 -4.06
C GLY A 38 16.21 13.78 -3.63
N PRO A 39 16.33 15.11 -3.47
CA PRO A 39 15.21 15.98 -3.11
C PRO A 39 14.01 15.91 -4.07
N ALA A 40 14.24 15.56 -5.35
CA ALA A 40 13.18 15.39 -6.33
C ALA A 40 12.18 14.28 -5.99
N VAL A 41 12.48 13.39 -5.03
CA VAL A 41 11.52 12.41 -4.51
C VAL A 41 10.24 13.08 -4.00
N ILE A 42 10.32 14.34 -3.53
CA ILE A 42 9.14 15.14 -3.14
C ILE A 42 8.17 15.28 -4.31
N LEU A 43 8.68 15.55 -5.52
CA LEU A 43 7.84 15.61 -6.73
C LEU A 43 7.27 14.25 -7.09
N ALA A 44 8.06 13.17 -6.94
CA ALA A 44 7.56 11.81 -7.17
C ALA A 44 6.36 11.50 -6.28
N TYR A 45 6.43 11.84 -4.98
CA TYR A 45 5.30 11.68 -4.05
C TYR A 45 4.09 12.56 -4.42
N ILE A 46 4.30 13.80 -4.87
CA ILE A 46 3.19 14.65 -5.33
C ILE A 46 2.51 14.07 -6.57
N LEU A 47 3.30 13.64 -7.57
CA LEU A 47 2.79 13.08 -8.82
C LEU A 47 2.08 11.74 -8.60
N GLY A 48 2.72 10.82 -7.88
CA GLY A 48 2.12 9.54 -7.50
C GLY A 48 0.88 9.73 -6.64
N GLY A 49 0.93 10.64 -5.68
CA GLY A 49 -0.21 10.97 -4.83
C GLY A 49 -1.40 11.57 -5.56
N ALA A 50 -1.17 12.43 -6.56
CA ALA A 50 -2.21 12.95 -7.43
C ALA A 50 -2.88 11.84 -8.26
N ALA A 51 -2.07 10.91 -8.80
CA ALA A 51 -2.56 9.75 -9.54
C ALA A 51 -3.41 8.83 -8.64
N VAL A 52 -2.91 8.50 -7.45
CA VAL A 52 -3.60 7.71 -6.43
C VAL A 52 -4.92 8.35 -6.02
N TYR A 53 -4.93 9.66 -5.78
CA TYR A 53 -6.17 10.36 -5.45
C TYR A 53 -7.21 10.19 -6.55
N MET A 54 -6.81 10.26 -7.82
CA MET A 54 -7.73 10.03 -8.94
C MET A 54 -8.24 8.58 -9.00
N VAL A 55 -7.38 7.58 -8.76
CA VAL A 55 -7.80 6.16 -8.63
C VAL A 55 -8.84 6.03 -7.53
N MET A 56 -8.59 6.64 -6.36
CA MET A 56 -9.52 6.60 -5.23
C MET A 56 -10.83 7.33 -5.52
N ARG A 57 -10.81 8.44 -6.26
CA ARG A 57 -12.04 9.09 -6.76
C ARG A 57 -12.82 8.17 -7.68
N ALA A 58 -12.16 7.46 -8.60
CA ALA A 58 -12.79 6.50 -9.50
C ALA A 58 -13.41 5.32 -8.74
N LEU A 59 -12.65 4.73 -7.81
CA LEU A 59 -13.12 3.67 -6.92
C LEU A 59 -14.31 4.12 -6.08
N GLY A 60 -14.24 5.31 -5.49
CA GLY A 60 -15.29 5.86 -4.65
C GLY A 60 -16.59 6.13 -5.41
N GLU A 61 -16.52 6.58 -6.66
CA GLU A 61 -17.71 6.81 -7.48
C GLU A 61 -18.49 5.50 -7.69
N MET A 62 -17.77 4.41 -8.01
CA MET A 62 -18.36 3.08 -8.14
C MET A 62 -18.86 2.56 -6.79
N ALA A 63 -18.06 2.67 -5.73
CA ALA A 63 -18.39 2.13 -4.41
C ALA A 63 -19.53 2.84 -3.69
N VAL A 64 -19.76 4.13 -3.96
CA VAL A 64 -20.92 4.87 -3.46
C VAL A 64 -22.19 4.49 -4.22
N ARG A 65 -22.09 4.23 -5.53
CA ARG A 65 -23.22 3.78 -6.35
C ARG A 65 -23.64 2.35 -6.00
N GLU A 66 -22.67 1.46 -5.83
CA GLU A 66 -22.89 0.04 -5.57
C GLU A 66 -21.97 -0.47 -4.45
N PRO A 67 -22.35 -0.30 -3.17
CA PRO A 67 -21.50 -0.70 -2.04
C PRO A 67 -21.49 -2.22 -1.85
N VAL A 68 -20.50 -2.89 -2.44
CA VAL A 68 -20.31 -4.35 -2.36
C VAL A 68 -18.95 -4.73 -1.79
N ALA A 69 -18.89 -5.85 -1.06
CA ALA A 69 -17.65 -6.33 -0.41
C ALA A 69 -16.58 -6.80 -1.41
N GLY A 70 -16.97 -7.31 -2.59
CA GLY A 70 -16.03 -7.68 -3.67
C GLY A 70 -15.37 -6.48 -4.36
N SER A 71 -15.85 -5.27 -4.07
CA SER A 71 -15.28 -3.98 -4.48
C SER A 71 -14.82 -3.96 -5.94
N PHE A 72 -13.58 -3.55 -6.22
CA PHE A 72 -13.05 -3.41 -7.57
C PHE A 72 -12.94 -4.71 -8.37
N GLY A 73 -12.84 -5.88 -7.74
CA GLY A 73 -12.95 -7.16 -8.46
C GLY A 73 -14.37 -7.37 -9.01
N HIS A 74 -15.38 -6.99 -8.23
CA HIS A 74 -16.78 -6.97 -8.67
C HIS A 74 -17.01 -5.91 -9.76
N TYR A 75 -16.56 -4.67 -9.53
CA TYR A 75 -16.74 -3.59 -10.52
C TYR A 75 -16.07 -3.92 -11.87
N ALA A 76 -14.92 -4.59 -11.87
CA ALA A 76 -14.28 -5.07 -13.08
C ALA A 76 -15.08 -6.21 -13.75
N THR A 77 -15.66 -7.14 -12.98
CA THR A 77 -16.56 -8.17 -13.53
C THR A 77 -17.76 -7.53 -14.25
N GLU A 78 -18.46 -6.59 -13.61
CA GLU A 78 -19.67 -5.97 -14.15
C GLU A 78 -19.39 -5.07 -15.36
N ASN A 79 -18.31 -4.28 -15.29
CA ASN A 79 -18.05 -3.24 -16.29
C ASN A 79 -17.15 -3.70 -17.45
N LEU A 80 -16.22 -4.63 -17.20
CA LEU A 80 -15.24 -5.10 -18.18
C LEU A 80 -15.36 -6.60 -18.51
N GLY A 81 -16.13 -7.35 -17.72
CA GLY A 81 -16.45 -8.77 -17.93
C GLY A 81 -15.76 -9.71 -16.94
N PRO A 82 -16.20 -10.99 -16.86
CA PRO A 82 -15.76 -11.91 -15.82
C PRO A 82 -14.25 -12.20 -15.78
N PHE A 83 -13.57 -12.15 -16.92
CA PHE A 83 -12.12 -12.31 -16.98
C PHE A 83 -11.39 -11.17 -16.28
N ALA A 84 -11.81 -9.93 -16.55
CA ALA A 84 -11.23 -8.72 -15.96
C ALA A 84 -11.37 -8.74 -14.43
N GLY A 85 -12.55 -9.10 -13.92
CA GLY A 85 -12.76 -9.22 -12.47
C GLY A 85 -11.95 -10.34 -11.82
N PHE A 86 -11.89 -11.53 -12.44
CA PHE A 86 -11.07 -12.63 -11.97
C PHE A 86 -9.60 -12.25 -11.86
N VAL A 87 -9.04 -11.65 -12.93
CA VAL A 87 -7.63 -11.23 -12.94
C VAL A 87 -7.38 -10.14 -11.90
N THR A 88 -8.27 -9.14 -11.82
CA THR A 88 -8.12 -8.04 -10.86
C THR A 88 -8.14 -8.54 -9.42
N GLY A 89 -9.07 -9.42 -9.06
CA GLY A 89 -9.18 -9.95 -7.70
C GLY A 89 -8.00 -10.83 -7.29
N TRP A 90 -7.50 -11.69 -8.19
CA TRP A 90 -6.31 -12.51 -7.91
C TRP A 90 -5.02 -11.70 -7.92
N THR A 91 -4.86 -10.71 -8.81
CA THR A 91 -3.71 -9.80 -8.77
C THR A 91 -3.69 -8.95 -7.51
N TYR A 92 -4.83 -8.48 -7.02
CA TYR A 92 -4.90 -7.82 -5.70
C TYR A 92 -4.57 -8.78 -4.55
N THR A 93 -5.00 -10.04 -4.62
CA THR A 93 -4.63 -11.04 -3.61
C THR A 93 -3.12 -11.28 -3.61
N LEU A 94 -2.50 -11.35 -4.79
CA LEU A 94 -1.05 -11.42 -4.94
C LEU A 94 -0.39 -10.16 -4.36
N GLU A 95 -0.89 -8.98 -4.69
CA GLU A 95 -0.41 -7.70 -4.16
C GLU A 95 -0.32 -7.73 -2.63
N MET A 96 -1.42 -8.05 -1.95
CA MET A 96 -1.45 -8.12 -0.48
C MET A 96 -0.50 -9.18 0.08
N VAL A 97 -0.32 -10.31 -0.60
CA VAL A 97 0.68 -11.32 -0.20
C VAL A 97 2.10 -10.76 -0.28
N ILE A 98 2.44 -10.12 -1.39
CA ILE A 98 3.79 -9.62 -1.64
C ILE A 98 4.10 -8.40 -0.76
N VAL A 99 3.14 -7.50 -0.55
CA VAL A 99 3.26 -6.37 0.40
C VAL A 99 3.47 -6.90 1.82
N ALA A 100 2.72 -7.92 2.25
CA ALA A 100 2.92 -8.49 3.58
C ALA A 100 4.30 -9.14 3.75
N ILE A 101 4.86 -9.72 2.67
CA ILE A 101 6.25 -10.21 2.66
C ILE A 101 7.24 -9.03 2.77
N ALA A 102 6.98 -7.91 2.09
CA ALA A 102 7.79 -6.69 2.22
C ALA A 102 7.75 -6.17 3.66
N ASP A 103 6.59 -6.18 4.31
CA ASP A 103 6.43 -5.67 5.66
C ASP A 103 7.11 -6.53 6.73
N ILE A 104 7.01 -7.87 6.65
CA ILE A 104 7.75 -8.75 7.58
C ILE A 104 9.27 -8.62 7.37
N THR A 105 9.71 -8.36 6.12
CA THR A 105 11.11 -8.12 5.78
C THR A 105 11.58 -6.81 6.44
N ALA A 106 10.83 -5.73 6.28
CA ALA A 106 11.13 -4.44 6.92
C ALA A 106 11.13 -4.54 8.46
N PHE A 107 10.19 -5.31 9.04
CA PHE A 107 10.19 -5.60 10.48
C PHE A 107 11.52 -6.24 10.91
N GLY A 108 12.02 -7.24 10.17
CA GLY A 108 13.30 -7.88 10.47
C GLY A 108 14.48 -6.91 10.41
N ILE A 109 14.47 -5.99 9.44
CA ILE A 109 15.49 -4.95 9.30
C ILE A 109 15.45 -3.97 10.48
N TYR A 110 14.26 -3.54 10.90
CA TYR A 110 14.11 -2.64 12.05
C TYR A 110 14.54 -3.27 13.38
N MET A 111 14.41 -4.59 13.53
CA MET A 111 14.94 -5.29 14.71
C MET A 111 16.46 -5.29 14.75
N GLY A 112 17.12 -5.22 13.59
CA GLY A 112 18.57 -5.07 13.46
C GLY A 112 19.12 -3.79 14.12
N PHE A 113 18.28 -2.75 14.31
CA PHE A 113 18.67 -1.54 15.03
C PHE A 113 19.11 -1.81 16.48
N TRP A 114 18.45 -2.76 17.17
CA TRP A 114 18.82 -3.16 18.53
C TRP A 114 19.63 -4.45 18.58
N PHE A 115 19.39 -5.36 17.63
CA PHE A 115 19.95 -6.70 17.61
C PHE A 115 20.65 -6.98 16.27
N PRO A 116 21.74 -6.26 15.94
CA PRO A 116 22.40 -6.36 14.64
C PRO A 116 23.01 -7.75 14.37
N ASP A 117 23.40 -8.47 15.43
CA ASP A 117 24.03 -9.79 15.34
C ASP A 117 23.02 -10.93 15.12
N VAL A 118 21.71 -10.66 15.26
CA VAL A 118 20.67 -11.66 15.09
C VAL A 118 20.23 -11.70 13.62
N PRO A 119 20.32 -12.87 12.95
CA PRO A 119 19.89 -13.00 11.57
C PRO A 119 18.44 -12.54 11.35
N GLN A 120 18.22 -11.72 10.32
CA GLN A 120 16.93 -11.12 9.96
C GLN A 120 15.77 -12.13 9.95
N TRP A 121 15.96 -13.30 9.33
CA TRP A 121 14.93 -14.33 9.19
C TRP A 121 14.34 -14.82 10.53
N ILE A 122 15.09 -14.73 11.65
CA ILE A 122 14.61 -15.12 12.97
C ILE A 122 13.51 -14.15 13.43
N TRP A 123 13.74 -12.85 13.25
CA TRP A 123 12.75 -11.81 13.56
C TRP A 123 11.53 -11.91 12.63
N VAL A 124 11.77 -12.18 11.35
CA VAL A 124 10.69 -12.41 10.37
C VAL A 124 9.83 -13.62 10.77
N LEU A 125 10.44 -14.75 11.14
CA LEU A 125 9.71 -15.93 11.60
C LEU A 125 8.93 -15.64 12.88
N GLY A 126 9.55 -14.93 13.83
CA GLY A 126 8.91 -14.54 15.09
C GLY A 126 7.66 -13.69 14.87
N VAL A 127 7.73 -12.66 14.03
CA VAL A 127 6.56 -11.81 13.76
C VAL A 127 5.47 -12.56 13.00
N VAL A 128 5.82 -13.43 12.06
CA VAL A 128 4.85 -14.29 11.36
C VAL A 128 4.13 -15.20 12.34
N ALA A 129 4.85 -15.86 13.26
CA ALA A 129 4.24 -16.73 14.27
C ALA A 129 3.27 -15.96 15.18
N ILE A 130 3.66 -14.76 15.63
CA ILE A 130 2.82 -13.89 16.46
C ILE A 130 1.55 -13.47 15.70
N ILE A 131 1.70 -12.97 14.47
CA ILE A 131 0.58 -12.46 13.67
C ILE A 131 -0.39 -13.59 13.29
N CYS A 132 0.12 -14.75 12.86
CA CYS A 132 -0.72 -15.90 12.57
C CYS A 132 -1.47 -16.38 13.82
N GLY A 133 -0.80 -16.43 14.98
CA GLY A 133 -1.45 -16.76 16.26
C GLY A 133 -2.57 -15.78 16.64
N LEU A 134 -2.33 -14.47 16.50
CA LEU A 134 -3.31 -13.44 16.81
C LEU A 134 -4.53 -13.49 15.87
N ASN A 135 -4.29 -13.65 14.57
CA ASN A 135 -5.35 -13.68 13.55
C ASN A 135 -6.26 -14.92 13.65
N LEU A 136 -5.77 -16.03 14.21
CA LEU A 136 -6.58 -17.23 14.45
C LEU A 136 -7.44 -17.13 15.72
N CYS A 137 -7.08 -16.29 16.69
CA CYS A 137 -7.72 -16.23 18.00
C CYS A 137 -8.93 -15.29 18.08
N HIS A 138 -8.85 -14.02 17.62
CA HIS A 138 -9.99 -13.09 17.78
C HIS A 138 -9.96 -11.82 16.90
N VAL A 139 -10.92 -11.66 15.98
CA VAL A 139 -10.98 -10.50 15.04
C VAL A 139 -11.53 -9.21 15.66
N LYS A 140 -12.20 -9.23 16.82
CA LYS A 140 -12.60 -7.96 17.47
C LYS A 140 -11.41 -7.17 18.01
N VAL A 141 -10.27 -7.81 18.23
CA VAL A 141 -9.05 -7.15 18.72
C VAL A 141 -8.42 -6.30 17.60
N PHE A 142 -8.62 -6.67 16.33
CA PHE A 142 -8.04 -6.00 15.18
C PHE A 142 -8.44 -4.52 15.06
N GLY A 143 -9.73 -4.21 15.09
CA GLY A 143 -10.20 -2.83 14.87
C GLY A 143 -9.74 -1.85 15.95
N GLU A 144 -9.61 -2.34 17.19
CA GLU A 144 -9.16 -1.54 18.33
C GLU A 144 -7.62 -1.41 18.35
N LEU A 145 -6.87 -2.50 18.06
CA LEU A 145 -5.42 -2.44 17.90
C LEU A 145 -5.03 -1.46 16.80
N GLU A 146 -5.67 -1.55 15.64
CA GLU A 146 -5.37 -0.72 14.48
C GLU A 146 -5.63 0.77 14.76
N PHE A 147 -6.65 1.06 15.57
CA PHE A 147 -6.92 2.40 16.05
C PHE A 147 -5.74 2.95 16.87
N TRP A 148 -5.24 2.19 17.85
CA TRP A 148 -4.12 2.62 18.69
C TRP A 148 -2.80 2.71 17.91
N LEU A 149 -2.50 1.72 17.07
CA LEU A 149 -1.30 1.71 16.22
C LEU A 149 -1.30 2.90 15.25
N SER A 150 -2.45 3.23 14.67
CA SER A 150 -2.58 4.40 13.79
C SER A 150 -2.36 5.73 14.52
N ILE A 151 -2.82 5.87 15.77
CA ILE A 151 -2.54 7.07 16.58
C ILE A 151 -1.05 7.22 16.84
N ILE A 152 -0.37 6.14 17.22
CA ILE A 152 1.07 6.15 17.49
C ILE A 152 1.82 6.60 16.23
N LYS A 153 1.49 6.03 15.05
CA LYS A 153 2.07 6.41 13.75
C LYS A 153 1.90 7.90 13.44
N VAL A 154 0.66 8.37 13.45
CA VAL A 154 0.32 9.75 13.07
C VAL A 154 0.95 10.74 14.06
N GLY A 155 0.86 10.45 15.35
CA GLY A 155 1.45 11.26 16.41
C GLY A 155 2.97 11.39 16.27
N ALA A 156 3.65 10.27 15.98
CA ALA A 156 5.09 10.26 15.75
C ALA A 156 5.50 11.08 14.53
N ILE A 157 4.79 10.97 13.40
CA ILE A 157 5.07 11.78 12.21
C ILE A 157 4.87 13.28 12.51
N VAL A 158 3.77 13.64 13.16
CA VAL A 158 3.50 15.05 13.52
C VAL A 158 4.56 15.59 14.49
N ALA A 159 4.94 14.80 15.50
CA ALA A 159 5.99 15.17 16.45
C ALA A 159 7.35 15.33 15.76
N MET A 160 7.67 14.44 14.81
CA MET A 160 8.90 14.51 14.03
C MET A 160 8.93 15.73 13.11
N ILE A 161 7.84 16.05 12.42
CA ILE A 161 7.72 17.27 11.61
C ILE A 161 7.91 18.50 12.51
N GLY A 162 7.19 18.55 13.64
CA GLY A 162 7.26 19.68 14.58
C GLY A 162 8.67 19.86 15.17
N GLY A 163 9.29 18.78 15.64
CA GLY A 163 10.65 18.80 16.16
C GLY A 163 11.69 19.17 15.10
N GLY A 164 11.51 18.66 13.87
CA GLY A 164 12.34 19.01 12.74
C GLY A 164 12.27 20.48 12.33
N VAL A 165 11.06 21.04 12.26
CA VAL A 165 10.86 22.48 12.03
C VAL A 165 11.45 23.30 13.18
N ALA A 166 11.30 22.86 14.43
CA ALA A 166 11.92 23.54 15.57
C ALA A 166 13.45 23.57 15.46
N ILE A 167 14.09 22.45 15.06
CA ILE A 167 15.53 22.40 14.78
C ILE A 167 15.91 23.40 13.67
N LEU A 168 15.17 23.42 12.57
CA LEU A 168 15.43 24.32 11.43
C LEU A 168 15.30 25.81 11.81
N LEU A 169 14.34 26.17 12.67
CA LEU A 169 14.12 27.56 13.09
C LEU A 169 15.09 28.04 14.16
N THR A 170 15.49 27.14 15.07
CA THR A 170 16.37 27.48 16.19
C THR A 170 17.85 27.35 15.86
N GLY A 171 18.18 26.63 14.78
CA GLY A 171 19.57 26.29 14.45
C GLY A 171 20.22 25.39 15.50
N MET A 172 19.42 24.67 16.31
CA MET A 172 19.94 23.75 17.32
C MET A 172 20.73 22.62 16.66
N HIS A 173 22.02 22.53 16.98
CA HIS A 173 22.88 21.44 16.54
C HIS A 173 22.93 20.38 17.65
N PHE A 174 22.43 19.19 17.35
CA PHE A 174 22.57 18.03 18.20
C PHE A 174 23.69 17.13 17.63
N GLY A 175 24.72 16.84 18.43
CA GLY A 175 25.80 15.93 18.04
C GLY A 175 26.96 16.57 17.25
N HIS A 176 27.80 15.71 16.67
CA HIS A 176 29.00 16.07 15.89
C HIS A 176 28.73 16.00 14.36
N SER A 177 27.46 16.05 13.94
CA SER A 177 27.10 16.01 12.52
C SER A 177 27.66 17.25 11.82
N ALA A 178 28.46 17.03 10.78
CA ALA A 178 29.11 18.10 10.00
C ALA A 178 28.10 18.96 9.22
N ASP A 179 26.90 18.42 8.96
CA ASP A 179 25.87 19.08 8.17
C ASP A 179 24.98 19.97 9.03
N VAL A 180 24.80 21.21 8.58
CA VAL A 180 23.95 22.20 9.22
C VAL A 180 22.49 21.97 8.80
N PRO A 181 21.53 21.81 9.72
CA PRO A 181 20.12 21.76 9.37
C PRO A 181 19.67 23.05 8.68
N THR A 182 19.27 22.96 7.40
CA THR A 182 18.79 24.10 6.62
C THR A 182 17.92 23.65 5.46
N PHE A 183 16.91 24.45 5.10
CA PHE A 183 16.15 24.22 3.87
C PHE A 183 17.04 24.16 2.62
N ALA A 184 18.20 24.81 2.65
CA ALA A 184 19.15 24.77 1.55
C ALA A 184 19.72 23.37 1.26
N ASN A 185 19.63 22.42 2.19
CA ASN A 185 20.04 21.03 1.96
C ASN A 185 19.23 20.35 0.84
N LEU A 186 18.04 20.87 0.50
CA LEU A 186 17.23 20.42 -0.64
C LEU A 186 17.82 20.78 -2.01
N TRP A 187 18.86 21.63 -2.07
CA TRP A 187 19.50 21.99 -3.34
C TRP A 187 21.02 22.17 -3.27
N ASN A 188 21.63 22.20 -2.09
CA ASN A 188 23.09 22.37 -1.95
C ASN A 188 23.89 21.11 -2.30
N HIS A 189 23.28 19.92 -2.30
CA HIS A 189 23.96 18.65 -2.51
C HIS A 189 23.66 18.09 -3.91
N GLY A 190 24.08 18.83 -4.95
CA GLY A 190 23.86 18.46 -6.35
C GLY A 190 22.58 19.02 -6.99
N GLY A 191 21.94 20.01 -6.36
CA GLY A 191 20.68 20.59 -6.83
C GLY A 191 19.45 19.80 -6.39
N PHE A 192 18.29 20.23 -6.84
CA PHE A 192 17.02 19.56 -6.52
C PHE A 192 16.83 18.22 -7.24
N LEU A 193 17.43 18.08 -8.44
CA LEU A 193 17.43 16.88 -9.28
C LEU A 193 18.87 16.34 -9.45
N PRO A 194 19.52 15.87 -8.36
CA PRO A 194 20.93 15.49 -8.40
C PRO A 194 21.21 14.32 -9.35
N ASN A 195 20.26 13.39 -9.48
CA ASN A 195 20.33 12.25 -10.40
C ASN A 195 19.52 12.47 -11.69
N GLY A 196 19.19 13.74 -11.98
CA GLY A 196 18.41 14.14 -13.14
C GLY A 196 16.97 13.58 -13.17
N VAL A 197 16.31 13.72 -14.32
CA VAL A 197 14.95 13.23 -14.53
C VAL A 197 14.88 11.71 -14.50
N GLY A 198 15.96 11.02 -14.88
CA GLY A 198 16.05 9.56 -14.81
C GLY A 198 15.88 9.03 -13.39
N GLY A 199 16.56 9.64 -12.41
CA GLY A 199 16.43 9.30 -10.99
C GLY A 199 15.02 9.57 -10.43
N LEU A 200 14.42 10.69 -10.82
CA LEU A 200 13.02 11.00 -10.49
C LEU A 200 12.07 9.91 -11.01
N ILE A 201 12.22 9.52 -12.28
CA ILE A 201 11.39 8.49 -12.90
C ILE A 201 11.61 7.12 -12.24
N ALA A 202 12.86 6.74 -11.96
CA ALA A 202 13.18 5.48 -11.27
C ALA A 202 12.49 5.39 -9.90
N SER A 203 12.49 6.50 -9.14
CA SER A 203 11.88 6.58 -7.80
C SER A 203 10.36 6.41 -7.81
N LEU A 204 9.68 6.69 -8.94
CA LEU A 204 8.22 6.57 -9.03
C LEU A 204 7.75 5.14 -8.73
N SER A 205 8.53 4.12 -9.10
CA SER A 205 8.19 2.72 -8.82
C SER A 205 8.08 2.44 -7.32
N VAL A 206 9.05 2.94 -6.54
CA VAL A 206 9.13 2.81 -5.08
C VAL A 206 8.07 3.67 -4.40
N VAL A 207 7.83 4.88 -4.91
CA VAL A 207 6.79 5.79 -4.41
C VAL A 207 5.40 5.21 -4.61
N ILE A 208 5.13 4.58 -5.76
CA ILE A 208 3.83 3.96 -6.03
C ILE A 208 3.60 2.75 -5.12
N PHE A 209 4.63 1.93 -4.87
CA PHE A 209 4.58 0.89 -3.84
C PHE A 209 4.16 1.46 -2.49
N ALA A 210 4.72 2.60 -2.09
CA ALA A 210 4.41 3.21 -0.79
C ALA A 210 2.95 3.65 -0.64
N TYR A 211 2.23 3.85 -1.75
CA TYR A 211 0.80 4.18 -1.74
C TYR A 211 -0.12 2.96 -1.87
N GLY A 212 0.42 1.77 -2.15
CA GLY A 212 -0.34 0.53 -2.22
C GLY A 212 -1.13 0.28 -0.92
N GLY A 213 -2.29 -0.36 -1.04
CA GLY A 213 -3.18 -0.67 0.09
C GLY A 213 -4.21 0.42 0.41
N ILE A 214 -4.10 1.62 -0.17
CA ILE A 214 -5.11 2.68 0.02
C ILE A 214 -6.49 2.30 -0.54
N GLU A 215 -6.53 1.43 -1.55
CA GLU A 215 -7.73 0.84 -2.16
C GLU A 215 -8.54 -0.04 -1.18
N VAL A 216 -7.98 -0.41 -0.03
CA VAL A 216 -8.72 -1.15 1.02
C VAL A 216 -9.94 -0.35 1.50
N ILE A 217 -9.92 0.99 1.36
CA ILE A 217 -11.11 1.85 1.57
C ILE A 217 -12.29 1.36 0.73
N GLY A 218 -12.05 0.95 -0.53
CA GLY A 218 -13.10 0.44 -1.41
C GLY A 218 -13.72 -0.87 -0.92
N MET A 219 -12.95 -1.75 -0.27
CA MET A 219 -13.50 -2.99 0.31
C MET A 219 -14.33 -2.72 1.56
N SER A 220 -13.97 -1.68 2.32
CA SER A 220 -14.73 -1.27 3.49
C SER A 220 -16.11 -0.71 3.16
N ALA A 221 -16.37 -0.32 1.90
CA ALA A 221 -17.66 0.22 1.46
C ALA A 221 -18.81 -0.77 1.65
N GLY A 222 -18.60 -2.06 1.38
CA GLY A 222 -19.63 -3.10 1.58
C GLY A 222 -19.96 -3.38 3.06
N GLU A 223 -19.09 -2.96 3.99
CA GLU A 223 -19.27 -3.11 5.44
C GLU A 223 -19.67 -1.80 6.13
N ALA A 224 -19.59 -0.66 5.43
CA ALA A 224 -19.91 0.64 5.98
C ALA A 224 -21.41 0.81 6.27
N LYS A 225 -21.74 1.39 7.43
CA LYS A 225 -23.14 1.72 7.79
C LYS A 225 -23.77 2.78 6.88
N ASP A 226 -22.96 3.74 6.43
CA ASP A 226 -23.36 4.85 5.55
C ASP A 226 -22.24 5.09 4.51
N PRO A 227 -22.17 4.25 3.45
CA PRO A 227 -21.11 4.34 2.45
C PRO A 227 -21.13 5.68 1.70
N GLU A 228 -22.31 6.27 1.49
CA GLU A 228 -22.47 7.54 0.77
C GLU A 228 -21.80 8.72 1.47
N ARG A 229 -21.68 8.68 2.81
CA ARG A 229 -20.97 9.72 3.57
C ARG A 229 -19.57 9.32 3.96
N VAL A 230 -19.36 8.07 4.37
CA VAL A 230 -18.08 7.61 4.92
C VAL A 230 -17.01 7.49 3.84
N ILE A 231 -17.35 6.93 2.68
CA ILE A 231 -16.39 6.69 1.60
C ILE A 231 -15.89 8.01 0.99
N PRO A 232 -16.75 8.99 0.60
CA PRO A 232 -16.28 10.28 0.11
C PRO A 232 -15.40 11.04 1.10
N ARG A 233 -15.73 11.03 2.39
CA ARG A 233 -14.92 11.68 3.42
C ARG A 233 -13.54 11.05 3.56
N ALA A 234 -13.46 9.71 3.51
CA ALA A 234 -12.19 9.00 3.58
C ALA A 234 -11.31 9.32 2.35
N ILE A 235 -11.89 9.31 1.15
CA ILE A 235 -11.18 9.60 -0.10
C ILE A 235 -10.74 11.08 -0.18
N ASN A 236 -11.60 12.03 0.20
CA ASN A 236 -11.26 13.45 0.16
C ASN A 236 -10.19 13.85 1.18
N ALA A 237 -9.94 13.01 2.19
CA ALA A 237 -8.84 13.20 3.12
C ALA A 237 -7.48 12.73 2.57
N VAL A 238 -7.46 11.96 1.47
CA VAL A 238 -6.23 11.38 0.89
C VAL A 238 -5.19 12.45 0.52
N PRO A 239 -5.52 13.56 -0.17
CA PRO A 239 -4.52 14.58 -0.51
C PRO A 239 -3.86 15.20 0.73
N ALA A 240 -4.64 15.49 1.78
CA ALA A 240 -4.09 16.04 3.02
C ALA A 240 -3.13 15.06 3.69
N ARG A 241 -3.43 13.75 3.66
CA ARG A 241 -2.57 12.69 4.20
C ARG A 241 -1.27 12.56 3.40
N ILE A 242 -1.36 12.62 2.07
CA ILE A 242 -0.19 12.59 1.19
C ILE A 242 0.73 13.79 1.49
N LEU A 243 0.15 15.00 1.53
CA LEU A 243 0.92 16.21 1.81
C LEU A 243 1.59 16.17 3.19
N LEU A 244 0.88 15.70 4.21
CA LEU A 244 1.40 15.64 5.58
C LEU A 244 2.44 14.53 5.76
N PHE A 245 2.10 13.28 5.45
CA PHE A 245 2.92 12.12 5.81
C PHE A 245 4.06 11.87 4.84
N TYR A 246 3.91 12.26 3.58
CA TYR A 246 4.92 12.02 2.56
C TYR A 246 5.67 13.32 2.25
N VAL A 247 5.00 14.31 1.69
CA VAL A 247 5.64 15.51 1.15
C VAL A 247 6.31 16.34 2.24
N LEU A 248 5.55 16.78 3.26
CA LEU A 248 6.07 17.65 4.32
C LEU A 248 7.13 16.94 5.16
N THR A 249 6.92 15.65 5.42
CA THR A 249 7.90 14.81 6.10
C THR A 249 9.23 14.74 5.34
N MET A 250 9.21 14.50 4.02
CA MET A 250 10.41 14.45 3.20
C MET A 250 11.12 15.80 3.12
N VAL A 251 10.36 16.90 2.97
CA VAL A 251 10.90 18.26 3.02
C VAL A 251 11.66 18.50 4.31
N VAL A 252 11.05 18.19 5.46
CA VAL A 252 11.67 18.41 6.78
C VAL A 252 12.89 17.51 6.97
N LEU A 253 12.77 16.21 6.69
CA LEU A 253 13.87 15.26 6.88
C LEU A 253 15.10 15.62 6.05
N MET A 254 14.92 15.93 4.75
CA MET A 254 16.04 16.28 3.87
C MET A 254 16.57 17.70 4.08
N SER A 255 15.79 18.57 4.74
CA SER A 255 16.30 19.86 5.22
C SER A 255 17.20 19.70 6.44
N ILE A 256 16.89 18.73 7.31
CA ILE A 256 17.67 18.45 8.52
C ILE A 256 18.97 17.72 8.18
N SER A 257 18.88 16.69 7.34
CA SER A 257 20.01 15.86 6.95
C SER A 257 20.04 15.73 5.43
N PRO A 258 21.16 16.04 4.76
CA PRO A 258 21.29 15.88 3.32
C PRO A 258 20.94 14.47 2.85
N TRP A 259 20.35 14.40 1.65
CA TRP A 259 19.94 13.13 1.03
C TRP A 259 21.11 12.15 0.83
N THR A 260 22.34 12.66 0.71
CA THR A 260 23.57 11.88 0.54
C THR A 260 23.94 11.04 1.76
N GLY A 261 23.41 11.38 2.94
CA GLY A 261 23.64 10.62 4.18
C GLY A 261 22.60 9.52 4.45
N VAL A 262 21.60 9.35 3.56
CA VAL A 262 20.54 8.37 3.75
C VAL A 262 20.97 7.00 3.20
N GLY A 263 21.25 6.05 4.09
CA GLY A 263 21.62 4.67 3.75
C GLY A 263 20.43 3.69 3.71
N ASN A 264 20.71 2.42 3.39
CA ASN A 264 19.70 1.34 3.29
C ASN A 264 19.58 0.45 4.53
N ASP A 265 20.34 0.75 5.59
CA ASP A 265 20.45 -0.08 6.81
C ASP A 265 19.29 0.13 7.81
N GLY A 266 18.14 0.61 7.35
CA GLY A 266 16.96 0.83 8.18
C GLY A 266 16.10 1.99 7.71
N SER A 267 15.22 2.48 8.57
CA SER A 267 14.37 3.62 8.25
C SER A 267 15.17 4.93 8.17
N PRO A 268 15.03 5.76 7.12
CA PRO A 268 15.72 7.04 7.05
C PRO A 268 15.27 7.98 8.17
N PHE A 269 14.05 7.80 8.69
CA PHE A 269 13.51 8.54 9.82
C PHE A 269 14.31 8.22 11.10
N VAL A 270 14.67 6.95 11.31
CA VAL A 270 15.48 6.53 12.46
C VAL A 270 16.93 6.96 12.27
N GLN A 271 17.48 6.76 11.05
CA GLN A 271 18.87 7.08 10.73
C GLN A 271 19.18 8.57 10.94
N ILE A 272 18.32 9.47 10.47
CA ILE A 272 18.52 10.92 10.57
C ILE A 272 18.58 11.37 12.05
N PHE A 273 17.67 10.90 12.90
CA PHE A 273 17.69 11.27 14.33
C PHE A 273 18.84 10.59 15.09
N SER A 274 19.28 9.41 14.65
CA SER A 274 20.48 8.77 15.18
C SER A 274 21.75 9.56 14.83
N ALA A 275 21.84 10.06 13.59
CA ALA A 275 22.94 10.90 13.11
C ALA A 275 23.03 12.25 13.85
N LEU A 276 21.87 12.83 14.20
CA LEU A 276 21.77 13.99 15.09
C LEU A 276 22.14 13.69 16.56
N GLY A 277 22.48 12.45 16.91
CA GLY A 277 22.81 12.07 18.29
C GLY A 277 21.60 12.01 19.24
N VAL A 278 20.36 12.14 18.75
CA VAL A 278 19.13 12.05 19.56
C VAL A 278 18.69 10.58 19.65
N LYS A 279 19.48 9.75 20.34
CA LYS A 279 19.28 8.28 20.44
C LYS A 279 17.91 7.87 20.96
N SER A 280 17.33 8.64 21.87
CA SER A 280 15.99 8.40 22.41
C SER A 280 14.91 8.57 21.34
N ALA A 281 15.00 9.62 20.51
CA ALA A 281 14.10 9.84 19.40
C ALA A 281 14.24 8.74 18.34
N ALA A 282 15.48 8.34 18.01
CA ALA A 282 15.72 7.21 17.10
C ALA A 282 15.07 5.91 17.62
N THR A 283 15.20 5.61 18.91
CA THR A 283 14.58 4.42 19.52
C THR A 283 13.05 4.47 19.48
N ILE A 284 12.45 5.62 19.80
CA ILE A 284 10.99 5.82 19.75
C ILE A 284 10.50 5.67 18.30
N LEU A 285 11.18 6.29 17.33
CA LEU A 285 10.84 6.16 15.92
C LEU A 285 11.00 4.71 15.45
N ASN A 286 12.01 3.97 15.92
CA ASN A 286 12.17 2.56 15.56
C ASN A 286 10.99 1.71 16.07
N LEU A 287 10.50 1.96 17.28
CA LEU A 287 9.26 1.34 17.79
C LEU A 287 8.03 1.71 16.95
N VAL A 288 7.94 2.96 16.50
CA VAL A 288 6.84 3.43 15.64
C VAL A 288 6.84 2.71 14.29
N VAL A 289 7.99 2.58 13.62
CA VAL A 289 8.06 1.92 12.31
C VAL A 289 7.80 0.41 12.40
N ILE A 290 8.18 -0.23 13.52
CA ILE A 290 7.81 -1.61 13.83
C ILE A 290 6.30 -1.74 14.01
N SER A 291 5.69 -0.81 14.76
CA SER A 291 4.24 -0.75 14.94
C SER A 291 3.52 -0.56 13.60
N ALA A 292 4.12 0.20 12.68
CA ALA A 292 3.61 0.40 11.33
C ALA A 292 3.65 -0.87 10.48
N ALA A 293 4.76 -1.60 10.52
CA ALA A 293 4.89 -2.88 9.82
C ALA A 293 3.86 -3.91 10.31
N ILE A 294 3.70 -4.08 11.63
CA ILE A 294 2.70 -5.01 12.20
C ILE A 294 1.28 -4.65 11.77
N SER A 295 0.95 -3.36 11.77
CA SER A 295 -0.35 -2.84 11.34
C SER A 295 -0.60 -3.08 9.84
N ALA A 296 0.41 -2.90 9.00
CA ALA A 296 0.33 -3.14 7.56
C ALA A 296 0.13 -4.64 7.24
N ILE A 297 0.91 -5.54 7.84
CA ILE A 297 0.75 -7.00 7.68
C ILE A 297 -0.67 -7.45 8.03
N ASN A 298 -1.23 -6.94 9.12
CA ASN A 298 -2.61 -7.28 9.50
C ASN A 298 -3.63 -6.76 8.49
N SER A 299 -3.41 -5.56 7.93
CA SER A 299 -4.27 -4.98 6.89
C SER A 299 -4.21 -5.78 5.59
N ASP A 300 -3.05 -6.30 5.23
CA ASP A 300 -2.87 -7.15 4.05
C ASP A 300 -3.58 -8.50 4.19
N ILE A 301 -3.41 -9.17 5.34
CA ILE A 301 -4.12 -10.42 5.64
C ILE A 301 -5.64 -10.19 5.59
N PHE A 302 -6.09 -9.07 6.16
CA PHE A 302 -7.49 -8.66 6.14
C PHE A 302 -8.00 -8.42 4.72
N GLY A 303 -7.21 -7.75 3.89
CA GLY A 303 -7.56 -7.38 2.52
C GLY A 303 -7.59 -8.58 1.58
N ALA A 304 -6.52 -9.38 1.59
CA ALA A 304 -6.43 -10.63 0.83
C ALA A 304 -7.58 -11.58 1.18
N GLY A 305 -7.87 -11.73 2.48
CA GLY A 305 -8.94 -12.61 2.95
C GLY A 305 -10.32 -12.22 2.43
N ARG A 306 -10.63 -10.92 2.41
CA ARG A 306 -11.91 -10.42 1.87
C ARG A 306 -12.02 -10.57 0.37
N MET A 307 -10.95 -10.30 -0.36
CA MET A 307 -10.94 -10.48 -1.80
C MET A 307 -11.15 -11.95 -2.16
N MET A 308 -10.36 -12.86 -1.56
CA MET A 308 -10.52 -14.31 -1.77
C MET A 308 -11.92 -14.81 -1.41
N PHE A 309 -12.47 -14.35 -0.29
CA PHE A 309 -13.84 -14.69 0.12
C PHE A 309 -14.88 -14.19 -0.89
N GLY A 310 -14.73 -12.94 -1.38
CA GLY A 310 -15.59 -12.33 -2.39
C GLY A 310 -15.54 -13.09 -3.73
N MET A 311 -14.34 -13.41 -4.22
CA MET A 311 -14.16 -14.21 -5.43
C MET A 311 -14.75 -15.61 -5.29
N ALA A 312 -14.61 -16.25 -4.13
CA ALA A 312 -15.19 -17.57 -3.89
C ALA A 312 -16.73 -17.54 -3.94
N ARG A 313 -17.36 -16.48 -3.44
CA ARG A 313 -18.82 -16.26 -3.57
C ARG A 313 -19.26 -16.08 -5.02
N GLN A 314 -18.40 -15.53 -5.87
CA GLN A 314 -18.65 -15.33 -7.30
C GLN A 314 -18.28 -16.57 -8.15
N GLY A 315 -17.90 -17.69 -7.53
CA GLY A 315 -17.47 -18.91 -8.23
C GLY A 315 -16.09 -18.79 -8.91
N GLN A 316 -15.38 -17.67 -8.68
CA GLN A 316 -14.07 -17.33 -9.22
C GLN A 316 -12.91 -17.86 -8.36
N ALA A 317 -13.19 -18.45 -7.19
CA ALA A 317 -12.20 -19.10 -6.35
C ALA A 317 -12.78 -20.38 -5.70
N PRO A 318 -11.94 -21.30 -5.16
CA PRO A 318 -12.40 -22.51 -4.49
C PRO A 318 -13.39 -22.23 -3.35
N ALA A 319 -14.48 -23.02 -3.29
CA ALA A 319 -15.56 -22.82 -2.31
C ALA A 319 -15.10 -22.92 -0.84
N VAL A 320 -14.00 -23.63 -0.57
CA VAL A 320 -13.40 -23.75 0.76
C VAL A 320 -12.98 -22.38 1.34
N LEU A 321 -12.67 -21.39 0.50
CA LEU A 321 -12.32 -20.03 0.92
C LEU A 321 -13.52 -19.25 1.50
N MET A 322 -14.75 -19.73 1.30
CA MET A 322 -15.94 -19.18 1.96
C MET A 322 -16.15 -19.71 3.38
N THR A 323 -15.33 -20.66 3.84
CA THR A 323 -15.50 -21.22 5.18
C THR A 323 -15.08 -20.20 6.25
N THR A 324 -15.96 -19.99 7.22
CA THR A 324 -15.73 -19.05 8.32
C THR A 324 -15.71 -19.77 9.66
N SER A 325 -14.85 -19.28 10.57
CA SER A 325 -14.80 -19.72 11.95
C SER A 325 -16.09 -19.34 12.69
N ARG A 326 -16.25 -19.83 13.93
CA ARG A 326 -17.36 -19.47 14.82
C ARG A 326 -17.49 -17.95 15.05
N HIS A 327 -16.40 -17.20 14.87
CA HIS A 327 -16.36 -15.74 15.02
C HIS A 327 -16.50 -14.98 13.69
N GLY A 328 -16.83 -15.66 12.58
CA GLY A 328 -17.04 -15.03 11.27
C GLY A 328 -15.77 -14.72 10.48
N VAL A 329 -14.63 -15.29 10.88
CA VAL A 329 -13.31 -15.06 10.26
C VAL A 329 -13.08 -16.08 9.15
N PRO A 330 -12.68 -15.68 7.92
CA PRO A 330 -12.32 -16.61 6.86
C PRO A 330 -10.97 -17.29 7.17
N TRP A 331 -10.98 -18.30 8.04
CA TRP A 331 -9.74 -18.87 8.58
C TRP A 331 -8.88 -19.56 7.51
N VAL A 332 -9.47 -20.09 6.44
CA VAL A 332 -8.73 -20.70 5.33
C VAL A 332 -7.91 -19.66 4.58
N THR A 333 -8.43 -18.43 4.41
CA THR A 333 -7.66 -17.36 3.76
C THR A 333 -6.51 -16.91 4.65
N VAL A 334 -6.70 -16.90 5.98
CA VAL A 334 -5.61 -16.62 6.94
C VAL A 334 -4.53 -17.69 6.84
N LEU A 335 -4.89 -18.97 6.68
CA LEU A 335 -3.93 -20.05 6.48
C LEU A 335 -3.14 -19.89 5.17
N VAL A 336 -3.81 -19.51 4.07
CA VAL A 336 -3.14 -19.22 2.79
C VAL A 336 -2.11 -18.10 2.97
N MET A 337 -2.48 -17.01 3.65
CA MET A 337 -1.55 -15.93 3.98
C MET A 337 -0.40 -16.41 4.87
N ALA A 338 -0.66 -17.23 5.89
CA ALA A 338 0.37 -17.77 6.78
C ALA A 338 1.41 -18.58 5.99
N VAL A 339 0.98 -19.46 5.09
CA VAL A 339 1.88 -20.24 4.23
C VAL A 339 2.69 -19.32 3.31
N ALA A 340 2.05 -18.30 2.73
CA ALA A 340 2.76 -17.35 1.88
C ALA A 340 3.81 -16.53 2.65
N LEU A 341 3.52 -16.12 3.89
CA LEU A 341 4.49 -15.44 4.75
C LEU A 341 5.67 -16.34 5.14
N LEU A 342 5.46 -17.65 5.29
CA LEU A 342 6.56 -18.60 5.49
C LEU A 342 7.47 -18.71 4.26
N VAL A 343 6.93 -18.55 3.05
CA VAL A 343 7.78 -18.37 1.84
C VAL A 343 8.59 -17.08 1.96
N GLY A 344 8.00 -16.01 2.47
CA GLY A 344 8.72 -14.77 2.81
C GLY A 344 9.85 -14.98 3.82
N VAL A 345 9.65 -15.81 4.86
CA VAL A 345 10.72 -16.21 5.81
C VAL A 345 11.86 -16.92 5.07
N LEU A 346 11.54 -17.86 4.18
CA LEU A 346 12.54 -18.56 3.38
C LEU A 346 13.33 -17.60 2.48
N LEU A 347 12.67 -16.65 1.82
CA LEU A 347 13.35 -15.63 1.01
C LEU A 347 14.28 -14.78 1.87
N ASN A 348 13.86 -14.40 3.08
CA ASN A 348 14.69 -13.65 4.03
C ASN A 348 15.89 -14.46 4.55
N TYR A 349 15.81 -15.79 4.55
CA TYR A 349 16.94 -16.66 4.86
C TYR A 349 17.92 -16.77 3.67
N LEU A 350 17.40 -16.91 2.44
CA LEU A 350 18.21 -17.16 1.25
C LEU A 350 18.87 -15.91 0.65
N MET A 351 18.20 -14.76 0.69
CA MET A 351 18.65 -13.53 0.01
C MET A 351 18.30 -12.24 0.78
N PRO A 352 18.64 -12.12 2.08
CA PRO A 352 18.12 -11.10 3.00
C PRO A 352 18.25 -9.64 2.53
N LYS A 353 19.28 -9.31 1.74
CA LYS A 353 19.55 -7.95 1.26
C LYS A 353 18.62 -7.50 0.14
N ASP A 354 18.26 -8.41 -0.76
CA ASP A 354 17.56 -8.08 -2.00
C ASP A 354 16.06 -8.34 -1.93
N VAL A 355 15.58 -9.09 -0.90
CA VAL A 355 14.16 -9.46 -0.77
C VAL A 355 13.27 -8.25 -0.89
N PHE A 356 13.52 -7.20 -0.10
CA PHE A 356 12.62 -6.05 0.00
C PHE A 356 12.41 -5.36 -1.35
N LEU A 357 13.48 -5.03 -2.06
CA LEU A 357 13.39 -4.34 -3.35
C LEU A 357 12.69 -5.21 -4.40
N MET A 358 13.02 -6.50 -4.45
CA MET A 358 12.39 -7.43 -5.38
C MET A 358 10.88 -7.56 -5.13
N VAL A 359 10.47 -7.77 -3.88
CA VAL A 359 9.04 -7.89 -3.54
C VAL A 359 8.31 -6.56 -3.71
N ALA A 360 8.94 -5.43 -3.35
CA ALA A 360 8.37 -4.11 -3.55
C ALA A 360 8.09 -3.84 -5.04
N ALA A 361 9.04 -4.18 -5.93
CA ALA A 361 8.84 -4.01 -7.37
C ALA A 361 7.69 -4.88 -7.91
N ILE A 362 7.61 -6.15 -7.50
CA ILE A 362 6.50 -7.05 -7.88
C ILE A 362 5.16 -6.54 -7.34
N ALA A 363 5.14 -6.02 -6.10
CA ALA A 363 3.96 -5.39 -5.52
C ALA A 363 3.55 -4.14 -6.31
N THR A 364 4.49 -3.26 -6.70
CA THR A 364 4.21 -2.09 -7.54
C THR A 364 3.51 -2.49 -8.82
N PHE A 365 3.98 -3.54 -9.51
CA PHE A 365 3.30 -4.04 -10.71
C PHE A 365 1.85 -4.42 -10.42
N ALA A 366 1.62 -5.18 -9.35
CA ALA A 366 0.28 -5.63 -8.97
C ALA A 366 -0.64 -4.44 -8.60
N THR A 367 -0.15 -3.50 -7.80
CA THR A 367 -0.86 -2.26 -7.43
C THR A 367 -1.25 -1.44 -8.67
N VAL A 368 -0.29 -1.18 -9.56
CA VAL A 368 -0.54 -0.40 -10.79
C VAL A 368 -1.53 -1.11 -11.70
N TRP A 369 -1.45 -2.44 -11.80
CA TRP A 369 -2.42 -3.23 -12.54
C TRP A 369 -3.84 -3.10 -11.95
N VAL A 370 -3.99 -3.27 -10.64
CA VAL A 370 -5.27 -3.14 -9.94
C VAL A 370 -5.86 -1.74 -10.14
N TRP A 371 -5.04 -0.70 -9.98
CA TRP A 371 -5.46 0.70 -10.18
C TRP A 371 -5.84 1.01 -11.62
N LEU A 372 -5.11 0.46 -12.59
CA LEU A 372 -5.47 0.55 -14.00
C LEU A 372 -6.85 -0.08 -14.24
N MET A 373 -7.11 -1.27 -13.69
CA MET A 373 -8.40 -1.94 -13.82
C MET A 373 -9.55 -1.18 -13.12
N ILE A 374 -9.29 -0.53 -11.97
CA ILE A 374 -10.24 0.36 -11.31
C ILE A 374 -10.63 1.52 -12.23
N LEU A 375 -9.64 2.21 -12.82
CA LEU A 375 -9.87 3.34 -13.72
C LEU A 375 -10.63 2.91 -14.98
N LEU A 376 -10.22 1.82 -15.61
CA LEU A 376 -10.89 1.26 -16.79
C LEU A 376 -12.34 0.86 -16.48
N SER A 377 -12.59 0.24 -15.32
CA SER A 377 -13.93 -0.13 -14.88
C SER A 377 -14.82 1.10 -14.67
N GLN A 378 -14.29 2.15 -14.04
CA GLN A 378 -15.02 3.39 -13.83
C GLN A 378 -15.31 4.10 -15.16
N VAL A 379 -14.35 4.10 -16.09
CA VAL A 379 -14.55 4.68 -17.42
C VAL A 379 -15.63 3.92 -18.20
N ALA A 380 -15.57 2.59 -18.18
CA ALA A 380 -16.57 1.73 -18.80
C ALA A 380 -17.96 1.92 -18.18
N MET A 381 -18.05 2.00 -16.85
CA MET A 381 -19.29 2.32 -16.14
C MET A 381 -19.85 3.64 -16.65
N ARG A 382 -19.09 4.74 -16.56
CA ARG A 382 -19.53 6.09 -16.97
C ARG A 382 -20.02 6.16 -18.41
N ARG A 383 -19.39 5.43 -19.33
CA ARG A 383 -19.78 5.38 -20.75
C ARG A 383 -21.09 4.63 -21.00
N ARG A 384 -21.49 3.71 -20.10
CA ARG A 384 -22.76 2.97 -20.18
C ARG A 384 -23.93 3.70 -19.54
N LEU A 385 -23.67 4.62 -18.62
CA LEU A 385 -24.71 5.37 -17.91
C LEU A 385 -25.41 6.37 -18.83
N SER A 386 -26.72 6.46 -18.71
CA SER A 386 -27.50 7.55 -19.29
C SER A 386 -27.18 8.90 -18.61
N SER A 387 -27.50 10.01 -19.28
CA SER A 387 -27.30 11.36 -18.72
C SER A 387 -28.03 11.56 -17.39
N ALA A 388 -29.21 10.96 -17.22
CA ALA A 388 -29.98 11.00 -15.96
C ALA A 388 -29.28 10.24 -14.83
N GLU A 389 -28.74 9.05 -15.11
CA GLU A 389 -27.97 8.28 -14.12
C GLU A 389 -26.66 8.96 -13.75
N VAL A 390 -25.99 9.59 -14.72
CA VAL A 390 -24.80 10.42 -14.47
C VAL A 390 -25.13 11.61 -13.58
N ALA A 391 -26.28 12.25 -13.78
CA ALA A 391 -26.74 13.34 -12.92
C ALA A 391 -26.95 12.86 -11.48
N ALA A 392 -27.51 11.66 -11.30
CA ALA A 392 -27.82 11.04 -10.00
C ALA A 392 -26.61 10.54 -9.20
N LEU A 393 -25.41 10.45 -9.79
CA LEU A 393 -24.20 10.03 -9.06
C LEU A 393 -23.90 10.98 -7.89
N LYS A 394 -23.90 10.45 -6.66
CA LYS A 394 -23.70 11.23 -5.43
C LYS A 394 -22.25 11.61 -5.14
N PHE A 395 -21.31 10.86 -5.71
CA PHE A 395 -19.88 11.14 -5.62
C PHE A 395 -19.28 10.99 -7.01
N LYS A 396 -18.70 12.06 -7.56
CA LYS A 396 -18.26 12.12 -8.95
C LYS A 396 -16.75 12.24 -9.07
N VAL A 397 -16.17 11.59 -10.05
CA VAL A 397 -14.79 11.84 -10.47
C VAL A 397 -14.67 13.28 -11.01
N PRO A 398 -13.72 14.08 -10.51
CA PRO A 398 -13.51 15.44 -11.00
C PRO A 398 -12.89 15.43 -12.41
N LEU A 399 -13.09 16.51 -13.17
CA LEU A 399 -12.46 16.71 -14.49
C LEU A 399 -12.68 15.55 -15.48
N TRP A 400 -13.87 14.94 -15.42
CA TRP A 400 -14.26 13.89 -16.35
C TRP A 400 -14.34 14.42 -17.80
N PRO A 401 -13.80 13.71 -18.81
CA PRO A 401 -13.07 12.43 -18.75
C PRO A 401 -11.54 12.57 -18.70
N VAL A 402 -11.01 13.80 -18.71
CA VAL A 402 -9.58 14.10 -18.88
C VAL A 402 -8.75 13.54 -17.73
N ALA A 403 -9.16 13.75 -16.48
CA ALA A 403 -8.33 13.33 -15.35
C ALA A 403 -8.16 11.80 -15.25
N PRO A 404 -9.22 10.97 -15.37
CA PRO A 404 -9.04 9.51 -15.48
C PRO A 404 -8.17 9.09 -16.66
N ALA A 405 -8.29 9.74 -17.82
CA ALA A 405 -7.48 9.41 -18.98
C ALA A 405 -5.98 9.68 -18.75
N LEU A 406 -5.64 10.83 -18.14
CA LEU A 406 -4.26 11.15 -17.75
C LEU A 406 -3.73 10.16 -16.71
N THR A 407 -4.54 9.77 -15.72
CA THR A 407 -4.12 8.78 -14.73
C THR A 407 -3.92 7.39 -15.35
N ILE A 408 -4.77 6.97 -16.31
CA ILE A 408 -4.58 5.72 -17.06
C ILE A 408 -3.25 5.76 -17.83
N ALA A 409 -2.96 6.87 -18.52
CA ALA A 409 -1.69 7.05 -19.23
C ALA A 409 -0.49 7.00 -18.27
N PHE A 410 -0.62 7.60 -17.08
CA PHE A 410 0.40 7.55 -16.04
C PHE A 410 0.62 6.12 -15.50
N MET A 411 -0.44 5.34 -15.27
CA MET A 411 -0.29 3.92 -14.88
C MET A 411 0.43 3.11 -15.96
N GLY A 412 0.07 3.31 -17.23
CA GLY A 412 0.78 2.71 -18.37
C GLY A 412 2.25 3.11 -18.41
N PHE A 413 2.55 4.39 -18.18
CA PHE A 413 3.91 4.89 -18.08
C PHE A 413 4.70 4.19 -16.96
N VAL A 414 4.15 4.06 -15.76
CA VAL A 414 4.81 3.36 -14.64
C VAL A 414 5.11 1.89 -14.99
N ILE A 415 4.19 1.18 -15.65
CA ILE A 415 4.43 -0.20 -16.13
C ILE A 415 5.61 -0.25 -17.10
N VAL A 416 5.68 0.68 -18.07
CA VAL A 416 6.81 0.74 -19.02
C VAL A 416 8.12 1.01 -18.27
N MET A 417 8.09 1.90 -17.27
CA MET A 417 9.28 2.22 -16.48
C MET A 417 9.77 1.04 -15.63
N LEU A 418 8.87 0.23 -15.07
CA LEU A 418 9.25 -1.01 -14.39
C LEU A 418 10.02 -1.96 -15.32
N GLY A 419 9.74 -1.95 -16.62
CA GLY A 419 10.49 -2.75 -17.59
C GLY A 419 11.83 -2.14 -18.00
N TRP A 420 11.95 -0.82 -17.93
CA TRP A 420 13.11 -0.10 -18.40
C TRP A 420 14.31 -0.30 -17.45
N PHE A 421 14.11 -0.13 -16.15
CA PHE A 421 15.17 -0.25 -15.14
C PHE A 421 15.45 -1.71 -14.79
N GLU A 422 16.74 -2.07 -14.76
CA GLU A 422 17.21 -3.44 -14.51
C GLU A 422 16.69 -4.01 -13.18
N ASP A 423 16.79 -3.23 -12.11
CA ASP A 423 16.39 -3.65 -10.75
C ASP A 423 14.90 -3.95 -10.61
N THR A 424 14.05 -3.34 -11.46
CA THR A 424 12.59 -3.50 -11.39
C THR A 424 12.02 -4.36 -12.51
N ARG A 425 12.82 -4.70 -13.53
CA ARG A 425 12.39 -5.47 -14.72
C ARG A 425 11.83 -6.84 -14.36
N VAL A 426 12.33 -7.44 -13.29
CA VAL A 426 11.82 -8.71 -12.74
C VAL A 426 10.32 -8.65 -12.47
N ALA A 427 9.79 -7.49 -12.05
CA ALA A 427 8.38 -7.30 -11.79
C ALA A 427 7.52 -7.49 -13.06
N LEU A 428 8.00 -7.07 -14.23
CA LEU A 428 7.29 -7.31 -15.49
C LEU A 428 7.29 -8.77 -15.90
N TYR A 429 8.40 -9.48 -15.72
CA TYR A 429 8.47 -10.91 -16.06
C TYR A 429 7.55 -11.73 -15.16
N VAL A 430 7.62 -11.49 -13.84
CA VAL A 430 6.73 -12.14 -12.86
C VAL A 430 5.28 -11.76 -13.12
N GLY A 431 5.01 -10.47 -13.37
CA GLY A 431 3.68 -9.97 -13.68
C GLY A 431 3.08 -10.58 -14.94
N ALA A 432 3.84 -10.66 -16.04
CA ALA A 432 3.41 -11.29 -17.27
C ALA A 432 3.16 -12.78 -17.10
N ALA A 433 4.05 -13.49 -16.39
CA ALA A 433 3.87 -14.91 -16.08
C ALA A 433 2.62 -15.14 -15.21
N TRP A 434 2.37 -14.26 -14.24
CA TRP A 434 1.19 -14.29 -13.39
C TRP A 434 -0.10 -14.08 -14.18
N LEU A 435 -0.14 -13.06 -15.05
CA LEU A 435 -1.30 -12.79 -15.90
C LEU A 435 -1.56 -13.93 -16.89
N ALA A 436 -0.50 -14.52 -17.46
CA ALA A 436 -0.62 -15.68 -18.34
C ALA A 436 -1.17 -16.91 -17.59
N LEU A 437 -0.69 -17.16 -16.36
CA LEU A 437 -1.21 -18.21 -15.49
C LEU A 437 -2.70 -17.99 -15.19
N LEU A 438 -3.10 -16.77 -14.81
CA LEU A 438 -4.49 -16.45 -14.54
C LEU A 438 -5.37 -16.59 -15.79
N ALA A 439 -4.89 -16.21 -16.96
CA ALA A 439 -5.58 -16.44 -18.22
C ALA A 439 -5.79 -17.94 -18.47
N ALA A 440 -4.73 -18.76 -18.35
CA ALA A 440 -4.83 -20.21 -18.51
C ALA A 440 -5.85 -20.82 -17.53
N VAL A 441 -5.78 -20.47 -16.25
CA VAL A 441 -6.71 -20.96 -15.22
C VAL A 441 -8.14 -20.51 -15.51
N PHE A 442 -8.34 -19.26 -15.93
CA PHE A 442 -9.67 -18.73 -16.21
C PHE A 442 -10.34 -19.48 -17.36
N TYR A 443 -9.65 -19.61 -18.50
CA TYR A 443 -10.20 -20.27 -19.67
C TYR A 443 -10.39 -21.78 -19.46
N ALA A 444 -9.52 -22.44 -18.68
CA ALA A 444 -9.61 -23.87 -18.40
C ALA A 444 -10.70 -24.23 -17.37
N ARG A 445 -10.87 -23.43 -16.30
CA ARG A 445 -11.67 -23.84 -15.12
C ARG A 445 -12.80 -22.88 -14.72
N ILE A 446 -12.73 -21.61 -15.12
CA ILE A 446 -13.66 -20.58 -14.62
C ILE A 446 -14.67 -20.20 -15.69
N ARG A 447 -14.25 -19.94 -16.93
CA ARG A 447 -15.13 -19.61 -18.06
C ARG A 447 -16.30 -20.60 -18.24
N PRO A 448 -16.10 -21.93 -18.12
CA PRO A 448 -17.22 -22.88 -18.24
C PRO A 448 -18.33 -22.68 -17.21
N LYS A 449 -18.03 -22.09 -16.05
CA LYS A 449 -19.02 -21.81 -14.98
C LYS A 449 -19.87 -20.56 -15.26
N PHE A 450 -19.43 -19.70 -16.18
CA PHE A 450 -20.14 -18.49 -16.62
C PHE A 450 -20.88 -18.70 -17.96
N ALA A 451 -20.76 -19.88 -18.57
CA ALA A 451 -21.57 -20.23 -19.73
C ALA A 451 -23.03 -20.39 -19.29
N PRO A 452 -24.03 -19.83 -20.02
CA PRO A 452 -25.42 -20.07 -19.71
C PRO A 452 -25.67 -21.58 -19.74
N ALA A 453 -26.33 -22.12 -18.71
CA ALA A 453 -26.73 -23.51 -18.69
C ALA A 453 -27.48 -23.80 -19.99
N SER A 454 -26.97 -24.73 -20.80
CA SER A 454 -27.69 -25.23 -21.98
C SER A 454 -29.03 -25.75 -21.48
N ARG A 455 -30.11 -25.09 -21.94
CA ARG A 455 -31.50 -25.43 -21.61
C ARG A 455 -31.85 -26.86 -21.94
#